data_AF-A0A1W1U9L3-F1
#
_entry.id   AF-A0A1W1U9L3-F1
#
_cell.length_a   1.000
_cell.length_b   1.000
_cell.length_c   1.000
_cell.angle_alpha   90.00
_cell.angle_beta   90.00
_cell.angle_gamma   90.00
#
_symmetry.space_group_name_H-M   'P 1'
#
loop_
_entity.id
_entity.type
_entity.pdbx_description
1 polymer ?
#
loop_
_entity_poly.entity_id
_entity_poly.type
_entity_poly.pdbx_seq_one_letter_code
_entity_poly.pdbx_strand_id
1 'polypeptide(L)'
;MNTIQLEEAKRIAVKSAWDVLGPITSPIIKNPLDEDFYIEEQYCWMFFRNKDIILPNAFALNYDWSFVVSIWGDEINLHTLSYDNARLRKYAKNLSDHFKLDFDRSRLLSLKKD
;
A
#
# COMPACT_ATOMS: atom_id res chain seq x y z
N MET A 1 -20.31 -2.03 -6.99
CA MET A 1 -18.87 -2.34 -6.89
C MET A 1 -18.69 -3.29 -5.72
N ASN A 2 -17.96 -4.39 -5.94
CA ASN A 2 -17.66 -5.37 -4.91
C ASN A 2 -16.39 -4.97 -4.18
N THR A 3 -16.34 -5.22 -2.87
CA THR A 3 -15.13 -5.00 -2.07
C THR A 3 -14.23 -6.22 -2.11
N ILE A 4 -12.92 -6.01 -2.10
CA ILE A 4 -11.92 -7.07 -2.02
C ILE A 4 -11.64 -7.45 -0.55
N GLN A 5 -11.03 -8.61 -0.36
CA GLN A 5 -10.59 -9.11 0.96
C GLN A 5 -9.08 -8.97 1.10
N LEU A 6 -8.57 -9.10 2.33
CA LEU A 6 -7.13 -8.96 2.64
C LEU A 6 -6.22 -9.77 1.71
N GLU A 7 -6.57 -11.03 1.39
CA GLU A 7 -5.76 -11.87 0.50
C GLU A 7 -5.64 -11.29 -0.91
N GLU A 8 -6.71 -10.69 -1.43
CA GLU A 8 -6.66 -10.03 -2.72
C GLU A 8 -5.87 -8.71 -2.64
N ALA A 9 -6.05 -7.96 -1.56
CA ALA A 9 -5.27 -6.76 -1.32
C ALA A 9 -3.76 -7.06 -1.22
N LYS A 10 -3.38 -8.16 -0.56
CA LYS A 10 -2.00 -8.67 -0.53
C LYS A 10 -1.49 -9.00 -1.93
N ARG A 11 -2.28 -9.67 -2.77
CA ARG A 11 -1.87 -9.99 -4.15
C ARG A 11 -1.59 -8.73 -4.97
N ILE A 12 -2.45 -7.73 -4.86
CA ILE A 12 -2.28 -6.42 -5.51
C ILE A 12 -1.00 -5.76 -5.00
N ALA A 13 -0.82 -5.68 -3.68
CA ALA A 13 0.36 -5.07 -3.08
C ALA A 13 1.66 -5.79 -3.46
N VAL A 14 1.70 -7.12 -3.50
CA VAL A 14 2.88 -7.90 -3.92
C VAL A 14 3.26 -7.59 -5.36
N LYS A 15 2.28 -7.53 -6.26
CA LYS A 15 2.50 -7.17 -7.65
C LYS A 15 3.11 -5.75 -7.74
N SER A 16 2.46 -4.78 -7.10
CA SER A 16 2.92 -3.38 -7.09
C SER A 16 4.33 -3.25 -6.48
N ALA A 17 4.61 -4.01 -5.42
CA ALA A 17 5.93 -4.05 -4.80
C ALA A 17 7.00 -4.63 -5.71
N TRP A 18 6.69 -5.66 -6.49
CA TRP A 18 7.63 -6.16 -7.50
C TRP A 18 7.86 -5.19 -8.64
N ASP A 19 6.82 -4.48 -9.10
CA ASP A 19 6.96 -3.46 -10.14
C ASP A 19 7.91 -2.34 -9.71
N VAL A 20 7.92 -1.99 -8.42
CA VAL A 20 8.78 -0.95 -7.84
C VAL A 20 10.16 -1.46 -7.44
N LEU A 21 10.23 -2.60 -6.73
CA LEU A 21 11.44 -3.09 -6.08
C LEU A 21 12.20 -4.14 -6.90
N GLY A 22 11.51 -4.84 -7.82
CA GLY A 22 12.08 -5.88 -8.67
C GLY A 22 13.38 -5.48 -9.38
N PRO A 23 13.47 -4.27 -9.98
CA PRO A 23 14.69 -3.82 -10.65
C PRO A 23 15.91 -3.63 -9.74
N ILE A 24 15.70 -3.53 -8.41
CA ILE A 24 16.74 -3.19 -7.43
C ILE A 24 16.92 -4.25 -6.33
N THR A 25 16.27 -5.40 -6.48
CA THR A 25 16.27 -6.50 -5.49
C THR A 25 17.10 -7.68 -5.96
N SER A 26 17.68 -8.41 -4.99
CA SER A 26 18.38 -9.67 -5.26
C SER A 26 17.39 -10.77 -5.64
N PRO A 27 17.72 -11.68 -6.59
CA PRO A 27 16.86 -12.78 -7.00
C PRO A 27 16.58 -13.83 -5.90
N ILE A 28 17.22 -13.71 -4.73
CA ILE A 28 17.03 -14.62 -3.59
C ILE A 28 15.77 -14.27 -2.78
N ILE A 29 15.31 -13.02 -2.83
CA ILE A 29 14.12 -12.57 -2.10
C ILE A 29 12.86 -13.17 -2.76
N LYS A 30 12.05 -13.89 -1.99
CA LYS A 30 10.82 -14.53 -2.47
C LYS A 30 9.58 -13.64 -2.34
N ASN A 31 9.54 -12.77 -1.33
CA ASN A 31 8.42 -11.89 -1.05
C ASN A 31 8.91 -10.46 -0.83
N PRO A 32 8.40 -9.48 -1.60
CA PRO A 32 8.83 -8.09 -1.47
C PRO A 32 8.19 -7.37 -0.28
N LEU A 33 7.20 -7.98 0.38
CA LEU A 33 6.49 -7.43 1.52
C LEU A 33 6.87 -8.14 2.83
N ASP A 34 6.73 -7.40 3.94
CA ASP A 34 6.74 -7.93 5.29
C ASP A 34 5.51 -8.82 5.49
N GLU A 35 5.72 -10.09 5.82
CA GLU A 35 4.64 -11.08 5.97
C GLU A 35 3.93 -10.95 7.32
N ASP A 36 4.64 -10.44 8.33
CA ASP A 36 4.21 -10.42 9.72
C ASP A 36 3.54 -9.09 10.09
N PHE A 37 3.76 -8.04 9.31
CA PHE A 37 3.26 -6.71 9.62
C PHE A 37 2.54 -6.01 8.47
N TYR A 38 1.31 -5.59 8.76
CA TYR A 38 0.52 -4.65 7.96
C TYR A 38 -0.35 -3.80 8.89
N ILE A 39 -0.84 -2.67 8.37
CA ILE A 39 -1.86 -1.86 9.04
C ILE A 39 -3.16 -2.01 8.29
N GLU A 40 -4.23 -2.32 9.01
CA GLU A 40 -5.59 -2.36 8.50
C GLU A 40 -6.37 -1.14 9.01
N GLU A 41 -7.07 -0.49 8.09
CA GLU A 41 -8.02 0.59 8.33
C GLU A 41 -9.32 0.30 7.58
N GLN A 42 -10.40 1.02 7.90
CA GLN A 42 -11.75 0.70 7.44
C GLN A 42 -11.89 0.53 5.91
N TYR A 43 -11.12 1.30 5.12
CA TYR A 43 -11.21 1.31 3.66
C TYR A 43 -9.91 0.96 2.95
N CYS A 44 -8.86 0.54 3.67
CA CYS A 44 -7.61 0.13 3.05
C CYS A 44 -6.71 -0.71 3.96
N TRP A 45 -5.77 -1.42 3.33
CA TRP A 45 -4.63 -2.03 3.98
C TRP A 45 -3.34 -1.35 3.54
N MET A 46 -2.40 -1.19 4.46
CA MET A 46 -1.06 -0.65 4.22
C MET A 46 -0.03 -1.74 4.52
N PHE A 47 0.67 -2.17 3.48
CA PHE A 47 1.73 -3.17 3.53
C PHE A 47 3.10 -2.50 3.47
N PHE A 48 4.10 -3.17 4.02
CA PHE A 48 5.46 -2.66 4.14
C PHE A 48 6.42 -3.55 3.37
N ARG A 49 7.51 -2.95 2.86
CA ARG A 49 8.58 -3.71 2.23
C ARG A 49 9.22 -4.69 3.22
N ASN A 50 9.53 -5.89 2.73
CA ASN A 50 10.36 -6.87 3.43
C ASN A 50 11.72 -6.26 3.79
N LYS A 51 12.08 -6.26 5.08
CA LYS A 51 13.31 -5.67 5.60
C LYS A 51 14.59 -6.36 5.13
N ASP A 52 14.50 -7.61 4.70
CA ASP A 52 15.62 -8.35 4.11
C ASP A 52 16.04 -7.79 2.74
N ILE A 53 15.17 -7.00 2.10
CA ILE A 53 15.56 -6.22 0.92
C ILE A 53 16.49 -5.09 1.35
N ILE A 54 17.78 -5.21 1.05
CA ILE A 54 18.72 -4.10 1.28
C ILE A 54 18.68 -3.19 0.06
N LEU A 55 18.26 -1.95 0.30
CA LEU A 55 18.22 -0.91 -0.74
C LEU A 55 19.62 -0.33 -0.96
N PRO A 56 20.02 -0.01 -2.21
CA PRO A 56 21.30 0.65 -2.45
C PRO A 56 21.40 1.98 -1.68
N ASN A 57 22.59 2.33 -1.19
CA ASN A 57 22.81 3.50 -0.31
C ASN A 57 22.24 4.84 -0.82
N ALA A 58 22.06 5.01 -2.14
CA ALA A 58 21.43 6.20 -2.72
C ALA A 58 19.92 6.31 -2.40
N PHE A 59 19.25 5.20 -2.11
CA PHE A 59 17.84 5.11 -1.73
C PHE A 59 17.62 4.96 -0.21
N ALA A 60 18.68 4.60 0.53
CA ALA A 60 18.62 4.27 1.95
C ALA A 60 18.58 5.50 2.90
N LEU A 61 18.57 6.72 2.36
CA LEU A 61 18.48 7.95 3.17
C LEU A 61 17.03 8.14 3.67
N ASN A 62 16.66 7.41 4.73
CA ASN A 62 15.44 7.57 5.54
C ASN A 62 14.08 7.26 4.88
N TYR A 63 14.05 6.75 3.65
CA TYR A 63 12.81 6.35 2.98
C TYR A 63 12.65 4.84 2.99
N ASP A 64 11.48 4.38 3.39
CA ASP A 64 11.02 3.01 3.16
C ASP A 64 9.84 2.99 2.19
N TRP A 65 9.51 1.83 1.63
CA TRP A 65 8.37 1.69 0.72
C TRP A 65 7.16 1.08 1.43
N SER A 66 5.99 1.66 1.17
CA SER A 66 4.72 1.13 1.61
C SER A 66 3.73 1.10 0.45
N PHE A 67 2.92 0.05 0.44
CA PHE A 67 1.98 -0.29 -0.62
C PHE A 67 0.59 -0.31 -0.01
N VAL A 68 -0.25 0.64 -0.39
CA VAL A 68 -1.58 0.82 0.20
C VAL A 68 -2.63 0.40 -0.81
N VAL A 69 -3.52 -0.50 -0.41
CA VAL A 69 -4.57 -1.03 -1.29
C VAL A 69 -5.93 -0.78 -0.64
N SER A 70 -6.83 -0.14 -1.38
CA SER A 70 -8.20 0.15 -0.94
C SER A 70 -9.06 -1.13 -0.94
N ILE A 71 -10.17 -1.11 -0.21
CA ILE A 71 -11.16 -2.20 -0.28
C ILE A 71 -11.82 -2.32 -1.67
N TRP A 72 -11.56 -1.39 -2.59
CA TRP A 72 -12.06 -1.44 -3.97
C TRP A 72 -11.00 -1.90 -4.98
N GLY A 73 -9.76 -2.12 -4.55
CA GLY A 73 -8.66 -2.59 -5.38
C GLY A 73 -7.77 -1.50 -5.98
N ASP A 74 -8.01 -0.23 -5.62
CA ASP A 74 -7.12 0.87 -5.98
C ASP A 74 -5.85 0.81 -5.13
N GLU A 75 -4.70 1.11 -5.74
CA GLU A 75 -3.41 1.07 -5.05
C GLU A 75 -2.71 2.44 -5.05
N ILE A 76 -1.99 2.73 -3.97
CA ILE A 76 -1.10 3.88 -3.83
C ILE A 76 0.23 3.41 -3.25
N ASN A 77 1.32 3.74 -3.94
CA ASN A 77 2.69 3.48 -3.50
C ASN A 77 3.28 4.73 -2.87
N LEU A 78 3.85 4.59 -1.68
CA LEU A 78 4.31 5.72 -0.88
C LEU A 78 5.70 5.44 -0.32
N HIS A 79 6.50 6.49 -0.24
CA HIS A 79 7.71 6.48 0.57
C HIS A 79 7.35 6.87 2.00
N THR A 80 7.56 5.97 2.96
CA THR A 80 7.36 6.25 4.38
C THR A 80 8.66 6.70 5.03
N LEU A 81 8.58 7.83 5.74
CA LEU A 81 9.71 8.49 6.41
C LEU A 81 9.92 8.03 7.85
N SER A 82 9.09 7.11 8.36
CA SER A 82 8.91 6.91 9.79
C SER A 82 8.52 5.48 10.13
N TYR A 83 9.30 4.87 11.01
CA TYR A 83 8.99 3.60 11.69
C TYR A 83 8.13 3.80 12.96
N ASP A 84 7.72 5.04 13.27
CA ASP A 84 6.79 5.32 14.35
C ASP A 84 5.38 4.80 13.99
N ASN A 85 4.99 3.71 14.66
CA ASN A 85 3.69 3.05 14.50
C ASN A 85 2.51 3.99 14.67
N ALA A 86 2.58 4.98 15.58
CA ALA A 86 1.48 5.91 15.79
C ALA A 86 1.30 6.83 14.57
N ARG A 87 2.40 7.27 13.96
CA ARG A 87 2.38 8.07 12.72
C ARG A 87 1.91 7.25 11.54
N LEU A 88 2.38 6.00 11.41
CA LEU A 88 1.96 5.11 10.33
C LEU A 88 0.45 4.82 10.38
N ARG A 89 -0.10 4.55 11.57
CA ARG A 89 -1.56 4.39 11.73
C ARG A 89 -2.34 5.65 11.39
N LYS A 90 -1.88 6.82 11.85
CA LYS A 90 -2.51 8.10 11.47
C LYS A 90 -2.49 8.31 9.95
N TYR A 91 -1.40 7.92 9.29
CA TYR A 91 -1.27 8.05 7.85
C TYR A 91 -2.17 7.07 7.09
N ALA A 92 -2.22 5.81 7.51
CA ALA A 92 -3.15 4.81 6.98
C ALA A 92 -4.60 5.27 7.14
N LYS A 93 -4.96 5.85 8.29
CA LYS A 93 -6.29 6.41 8.53
C LYS A 93 -6.63 7.53 7.53
N ASN A 94 -5.70 8.46 7.28
CA ASN A 94 -5.91 9.53 6.31
C ASN A 94 -6.13 8.99 4.89
N LEU A 95 -5.41 7.92 4.52
CA LEU A 95 -5.57 7.26 3.21
C LEU A 95 -6.90 6.52 3.12
N SER A 96 -7.32 5.83 4.18
CA SER A 96 -8.66 5.23 4.29
C SER A 96 -9.75 6.28 4.08
N ASP A 97 -9.65 7.42 4.74
CA ASP A 97 -10.59 8.54 4.59
C ASP A 97 -10.54 9.13 3.15
N HIS A 98 -9.35 9.18 2.53
CA HIS A 98 -9.18 9.60 1.13
C HIS A 98 -9.89 8.66 0.14
N PHE A 99 -9.66 7.35 0.24
CA PHE A 99 -10.31 6.37 -0.63
C PHE A 99 -11.83 6.42 -0.50
N LYS A 100 -12.34 6.63 0.72
CA LYS A 100 -13.78 6.79 0.94
C LYS A 100 -14.36 7.99 0.18
N LEU A 101 -13.68 9.14 0.25
CA LEU A 101 -14.10 10.34 -0.47
C LEU A 101 -14.04 10.16 -1.99
N ASP A 102 -13.00 9.50 -2.50
CA ASP A 102 -12.84 9.24 -3.93
C ASP A 102 -13.94 8.31 -4.47
N PHE A 103 -14.23 7.23 -3.72
CA PHE A 103 -15.32 6.32 -4.04
C PHE A 103 -16.68 7.03 -4.08
N ASP A 104 -16.99 7.86 -3.07
CA ASP A 104 -18.26 8.58 -3.00
C ASP A 104 -18.41 9.58 -4.16
N ARG A 105 -17.32 10.25 -4.56
CA ARG A 105 -17.30 11.13 -5.73
C ARG A 105 -17.54 10.38 -7.04
N SER A 106 -16.83 9.27 -7.23
CA SER A 106 -16.96 8.42 -8.42
C SER A 106 -18.39 7.90 -8.58
N ARG A 107 -19.03 7.50 -7.47
CA ARG A 107 -20.43 7.08 -7.43
C ARG A 107 -21.41 8.21 -7.74
N LEU A 108 -21.18 9.42 -7.23
CA LEU A 108 -22.03 10.58 -7.53
C LEU A 108 -21.94 10.97 -9.01
N LEU A 109 -20.76 10.85 -9.62
CA LEU A 109 -20.56 11.14 -11.04
C LEU A 109 -21.21 10.09 -11.94
N SER A 110 -21.25 8.82 -11.53
CA SER A 110 -21.93 7.78 -12.31
C SER A 110 -23.45 7.97 -12.32
N LEU A 111 -24.04 8.44 -11.22
CA LEU A 111 -25.48 8.67 -11.09
C LEU A 111 -26.01 9.90 -11.84
N LYS A 112 -25.13 10.81 -12.27
CA LYS A 112 -25.49 12.01 -13.06
C LYS A 112 -25.46 11.78 -14.57
N LYS A 113 -25.10 10.57 -15.01
CA LYS A 113 -25.01 10.20 -16.43
C LYS A 113 -26.25 9.46 -16.93
N ASP A 114 -27.24 9.28 -16.07
CA ASP A 114 -28.59 8.77 -16.35
C ASP A 114 -29.61 9.91 -16.27
#